data_AF-A0A8X7TZL8-F1
#
_entry.id   AF-A0A8X7TZL8-F1
#
_cell.length_a   1.000
_cell.length_b   1.000
_cell.length_c   1.000
_cell.angle_alpha   90.00
_cell.angle_beta   90.00
_cell.angle_gamma   90.00
#
_symmetry.space_group_name_H-M   'P 1'
#
loop_
_entity.id
_entity.type
_entity.pdbx_description
1 polymer ?
#
loop_
_entity_poly.entity_id
_entity_poly.type
_entity_poly.pdbx_seq_one_letter_code
_entity_poly.pdbx_strand_id
1 'polypeptide(L)' 'MGVDMLFIDDQVAVTEVLGGGRFYVQSVGDQKLSSIQNLLSTMCVKDAPILASFNPKRGDIVLAQFFLENTGTVQW' A
#
# COMPACT_ATOMS: atom_id res chain seq x y z
N MET A 1 35.36 -16.97 19.40
CA MET A 1 34.71 -15.83 18.72
C MET A 1 33.88 -16.43 17.61
N GLY A 2 32.64 -16.79 17.92
CA GLY A 2 31.69 -17.30 16.91
C GLY A 2 31.13 -16.08 16.19
N VAL A 3 31.21 -16.09 14.86
CA VAL A 3 30.45 -15.15 14.06
C VAL A 3 28.98 -15.49 14.28
N ASP A 4 28.26 -14.65 15.00
CA ASP A 4 26.81 -14.66 14.91
C ASP A 4 26.48 -14.35 13.46
N MET A 5 26.14 -15.41 12.73
CA MET A 5 25.53 -15.33 11.42
C MET A 5 24.20 -14.62 11.67
N LEU A 6 24.19 -13.30 11.45
CA LEU A 6 23.00 -12.46 11.45
C LEU A 6 22.04 -13.05 10.41
N PHE A 7 21.11 -13.88 10.86
CA PHE A 7 19.90 -14.17 10.13
C PHE A 7 19.10 -12.87 10.13
N ILE A 8 19.31 -12.04 9.10
CA ILE A 8 18.32 -11.07 8.69
C ILE A 8 17.25 -11.90 7.97
N ASP A 9 16.37 -12.56 8.73
CA ASP A 9 15.13 -13.10 8.16
C ASP A 9 14.23 -11.89 7.87
N ASP A 10 14.42 -11.25 6.73
CA ASP A 10 13.54 -10.19 6.24
C ASP A 10 12.17 -10.83 5.92
N GLN A 11 11.30 -10.85 6.93
CA GLN A 11 9.95 -11.36 6.81
C GLN A 11 9.15 -10.46 5.87
N VAL A 12 8.48 -11.07 4.89
CA VAL A 12 7.61 -10.37 3.94
C VAL A 12 6.20 -10.96 3.97
N ALA A 13 5.20 -10.11 3.75
CA ALA A 13 3.81 -10.51 3.58
C ALA A 13 3.40 -10.29 2.12
N VAL A 14 2.67 -11.27 1.55
CA VAL A 14 2.04 -11.11 0.24
C VAL A 14 0.83 -10.18 0.40
N THR A 15 0.77 -9.10 -0.39
CA THR A 15 -0.29 -8.09 -0.31
C THR A 15 -1.32 -8.21 -1.43
N GLU A 16 -0.93 -8.75 -2.59
CA GLU A 16 -1.82 -8.99 -3.72
C GLU A 16 -1.25 -10.11 -4.61
N VAL A 17 -2.10 -11.06 -5.01
CA VAL A 17 -1.72 -12.12 -5.95
C VAL A 17 -2.24 -11.78 -7.33
N LEU A 18 -1.32 -11.71 -8.29
CA LEU A 18 -1.61 -11.52 -9.70
C LEU A 18 -1.64 -12.90 -10.40
N GLY A 19 -2.42 -13.03 -11.48
CA GLY A 19 -2.43 -14.26 -12.26
C GLY A 19 -1.05 -14.62 -12.83
N GLY A 20 -0.81 -15.91 -13.08
CA GLY A 20 0.43 -16.41 -13.71
C GLY A 20 1.65 -16.38 -12.79
N GLY A 21 1.45 -16.63 -11.49
CA GLY A 21 2.53 -16.78 -10.51
C GLY A 21 3.20 -15.48 -10.07
N ARG A 22 2.60 -14.32 -10.33
CA ARG A 22 3.11 -13.01 -9.92
C ARG A 22 2.35 -12.52 -8.69
N PHE A 23 2.98 -11.72 -7.85
CA PHE A 23 2.36 -11.15 -6.66
C PHE A 23 3.17 -9.95 -6.17
N TYR A 24 2.54 -9.07 -5.40
CA TYR A 24 3.22 -8.03 -4.66
C TYR A 24 3.49 -8.49 -3.23
N VAL A 25 4.62 -8.05 -2.68
CA VAL A 25 5.00 -8.30 -1.29
C VAL A 25 5.37 -6.99 -0.61
N GLN A 26 5.28 -7.00 0.70
CA GLN A 26 5.73 -5.91 1.55
C GLN A 26 6.52 -6.47 2.72
N SER A 27 7.61 -5.80 3.10
CA SER A 27 8.35 -6.12 4.33
C SER A 27 7.45 -5.95 5.55
N VAL A 28 7.43 -6.97 6.41
CA VAL A 28 6.74 -6.93 7.69
C VAL A 28 7.50 -5.99 8.62
N GLY A 29 6.77 -5.13 9.32
CA GLY A 29 7.36 -4.14 10.22
C GLY A 29 7.93 -2.90 9.52
N ASP A 30 7.61 -2.64 8.25
CA ASP A 30 8.00 -1.40 7.58
C ASP A 30 7.34 -0.16 8.25
N GLN A 31 8.14 0.50 9.09
CA GLN A 31 7.74 1.71 9.80
C GLN A 31 7.49 2.89 8.86
N LYS A 32 8.16 2.93 7.70
CA LYS A 32 7.99 4.01 6.71
C LYS A 32 6.62 3.91 6.08
N LEU A 33 6.19 2.72 5.67
CA LEU A 33 4.83 2.57 5.13
C LEU A 33 3.77 2.94 6.17
N SER A 34 3.93 2.44 7.41
CA SER A 34 3.00 2.74 8.50
C SER A 34 2.88 4.24 8.74
N SER A 35 4.00 4.97 8.66
CA SER A 35 4.02 6.43 8.82
C SER A 35 3.34 7.15 7.66
N ILE A 36 3.53 6.68 6.42
CA ILE A 36 2.86 7.23 5.23
C ILE A 36 1.34 6.99 5.32
N GLN A 37 0.91 5.79 5.71
CA GLN A 37 -0.50 5.46 5.89
C GLN A 37 -1.16 6.33 6.95
N ASN A 38 -0.50 6.54 8.09
CA ASN A 38 -0.99 7.45 9.15
C ASN A 38 -1.04 8.91 8.69
N LEU A 39 -0.04 9.36 7.93
CA LEU A 39 -0.03 10.72 7.37
C LEU A 39 -1.20 10.92 6.39
N LEU A 40 -1.41 9.97 5.48
CA LEU A 40 -2.47 10.05 4.47
C LEU A 40 -3.88 9.86 5.07
N SER A 41 -4.03 9.08 6.14
CA SER A 41 -5.33 8.88 6.81
C SER A 41 -5.81 10.12 7.56
N THR A 42 -4.87 10.93 8.08
CA THR A 42 -5.16 12.21 8.75
C THR A 42 -5.33 13.37 7.77
N MET A 43 -4.94 13.17 6.51
CA MET A 43 -5.09 14.18 5.45
C MET A 43 -6.57 14.32 5.08
N CYS A 44 -7.25 15.25 5.74
CA CYS A 44 -8.61 15.63 5.40
C CYS A 44 -8.59 16.54 4.16
N VAL A 45 -8.95 15.99 3.00
CA VAL A 45 -9.18 16.78 1.78
C VAL A 45 -10.52 17.50 1.95
N LYS A 46 -10.49 18.65 2.64
CA LYS A 46 -11.69 19.44 2.99
C LYS A 46 -12.32 20.16 1.79
N ASP A 47 -11.50 20.45 0.78
CA ASP A 47 -11.94 21.15 -0.41
C ASP A 47 -12.31 20.14 -1.48
N ALA A 48 -13.57 20.19 -1.95
CA ALA A 48 -13.96 19.45 -3.14
C ALA A 48 -12.97 19.81 -4.25
N PRO A 49 -12.34 18.81 -4.92
CA PRO A 49 -11.44 19.09 -6.03
C PRO A 49 -12.16 20.01 -6.99
N ILE A 50 -11.53 21.12 -7.38
CA ILE A 50 -12.03 21.91 -8.50
C ILE A 50 -11.98 20.95 -9.69
N LEU A 51 -13.13 20.34 -10.03
CA LEU A 51 -13.27 19.24 -11.00
C LEU A 51 -12.66 19.57 -12.38
N ALA A 52 -12.36 20.84 -12.64
CA ALA A 52 -11.79 21.34 -13.88
C ALA A 52 -10.24 21.45 -13.90
N SER A 53 -9.52 21.34 -12.78
CA SER A 53 -8.05 21.52 -12.74
C SER A 53 -7.24 20.23 -12.61
N PHE A 54 -7.88 19.11 -12.27
CA PHE A 54 -7.21 17.82 -12.15
C PHE A 54 -7.21 17.08 -13.50
N ASN A 55 -6.04 17.01 -14.15
CA ASN A 55 -5.85 16.37 -15.46
C ASN A 55 -4.65 15.40 -15.41
N PRO A 56 -4.77 14.26 -14.69
CA PRO A 56 -3.68 13.30 -14.57
C PRO A 56 -3.40 12.62 -15.91
N LYS A 57 -2.13 12.32 -16.16
CA LYS A 57 -1.68 11.57 -17.34
C LYS A 57 -1.16 10.20 -16.93
N ARG A 58 -1.06 9.31 -17.92
CA ARG A 58 -0.53 7.97 -17.71
C ARG A 58 0.89 8.06 -17.13
N GLY A 59 1.09 7.46 -15.96
CA GLY A 59 2.37 7.45 -15.25
C GLY A 59 2.42 8.42 -14.06
N ASP A 60 1.46 9.33 -13.93
CA ASP A 60 1.38 10.22 -12.77
C ASP A 60 1.02 9.44 -11.49
N ILE A 61 1.66 9.79 -10.38
CA ILE A 61 1.30 9.30 -9.04
C ILE A 61 0.34 10.31 -8.42
N VAL A 62 -0.86 9.86 -8.07
CA VAL A 62 -1.93 10.70 -7.53
C VAL A 62 -2.49 10.11 -6.24
N LEU A 63 -3.01 10.96 -5.37
CA LEU A 63 -3.78 10.51 -4.21
C LEU A 63 -5.16 10.04 -4.70
N ALA A 64 -5.50 8.78 -4.44
CA ALA A 64 -6.78 8.19 -4.83
C ALA A 64 -7.54 7.70 -3.59
N GLN A 65 -8.86 7.87 -3.62
CA GLN A 65 -9.72 7.28 -2.60
C GLN A 65 -10.04 5.84 -3.02
N PHE A 66 -9.57 4.88 -2.23
CA PHE A 66 -9.89 3.48 -2.44
C PHE A 66 -11.24 3.16 -1.79
N PHE A 67 -12.19 2.70 -2.59
CA PHE A 67 -13.48 2.21 -2.11
C PHE A 67 -13.50 0.69 -2.30
N LEU A 68 -13.59 -0.04 -1.20
CA LEU A 68 -13.87 -1.47 -1.26
C LEU A 68 -15.39 -1.64 -1.23
N GLU A 69 -16.01 -2.02 -2.36
CA GLU A 69 -17.38 -2.52 -2.31
C GLU A 69 -17.38 -3.85 -1.58
N ASN A 70 -17.79 -3.84 -0.31
CA ASN A 70 -17.99 -5.06 0.45
C ASN A 70 -19.31 -5.71 0.02
N THR A 71 -19.30 -6.35 -1.14
CA THR A 71 -20.43 -7.13 -1.65
C THR A 71 -20.07 -8.62 -1.68
N GLY A 72 -20.00 -9.21 -0.48
CA GLY A 72 -20.03 -10.66 -0.30
C GLY A 72 -18.74 -11.24 0.26
N THR A 73 -18.89 -11.90 1.42
CA THR A 73 -17.95 -12.82 2.05
C THR A 73 -17.00 -13.52 1.08
N VAL A 74 -15.71 -13.27 1.23
CA VAL A 74 -14.68 -14.21 0.76
C VAL A 74 -14.10 -14.89 1.99
N GLN A 75 -14.57 -16.11 2.25
CA GLN A 75 -13.91 -17.08 3.11
C GLN A 75 -12.78 -17.72 2.29
N TRP A 76 -11.59 -17.79 2.87
CA TRP A 76 -10.61 -18.85 2.64
C TRP A 76 -10.06 -19.26 4.00
#